data_AF-A0A8H5TPD8-F1
#
_entry.id   AF-A0A8H5TPD8-F1
#
_cell.length_a   1.000
_cell.length_b   1.000
_cell.length_c   1.000
_cell.angle_alpha   90.00
_cell.angle_beta   90.00
_cell.angle_gamma   90.00
#
_symmetry.space_group_name_H-M   'P 1'
#
loop_
_entity.id
_entity.type
_entity.pdbx_description
1 polymer ?
#
loop_
_entity_poly.entity_id
_entity_poly.type
_entity_poly.pdbx_seq_one_letter_code
_entity_poly.pdbx_strand_id
1 'polypeptide(L)'
;MKFTTAIISAVLAFTSFTEAAPRNSRRTEYQPSSLTAQLRLADTTAERFSLLPNDSDFVFDFNDKKQDNPGKGGMLIAANRKTFPALVGTGSGMAFGKVDPCGMNTLHVHPRSAELQIVTSGRLITEMVPENGVLDKDGKRRVIRTDLTANMMTPFYQGSVHTQFNPECQPATFIATFASEDFGTGQIADELVALSDDVIAATFGQSIAGEDIEKVRAAIPKSIALGVDECLVKCGLKKNY
;
A
#
# COMPACT_ATOMS: atom_id res chain seq x y z
N MET A 1 -37.06 -97.99 -4.78
CA MET A 1 -38.26 -97.43 -5.44
C MET A 1 -38.47 -96.02 -4.90
N LYS A 2 -38.39 -95.01 -5.78
CA LYS A 2 -38.67 -93.57 -5.56
C LYS A 2 -38.12 -92.94 -4.26
N PHE A 3 -36.93 -92.33 -4.35
CA PHE A 3 -36.48 -91.33 -3.39
C PHE A 3 -37.00 -89.94 -3.80
N THR A 4 -37.69 -89.30 -2.87
CA THR A 4 -38.05 -87.88 -2.91
C THR A 4 -37.06 -87.14 -2.03
N THR A 5 -36.30 -86.20 -2.59
CA THR A 5 -35.65 -85.16 -1.79
C THR A 5 -35.53 -83.89 -2.62
N ALA A 6 -36.17 -82.84 -2.11
CA ALA A 6 -36.11 -81.47 -2.59
C ALA A 6 -34.69 -80.90 -2.50
N ILE A 7 -34.36 -79.90 -3.31
CA ILE A 7 -33.33 -78.90 -2.94
C ILE A 7 -33.42 -77.63 -3.83
N ILE A 8 -33.69 -76.52 -3.12
CA ILE A 8 -33.10 -75.17 -3.20
C ILE A 8 -33.44 -74.30 -4.42
N SER A 9 -34.37 -73.36 -4.20
CA SER A 9 -34.48 -72.12 -4.97
C SER A 9 -33.28 -71.21 -4.67
N ALA A 10 -32.44 -70.94 -5.67
CA ALA A 10 -31.41 -69.93 -5.61
C ALA A 10 -32.03 -68.54 -5.86
N VAL A 11 -32.01 -67.68 -4.84
CA VAL A 11 -32.36 -66.26 -4.97
C VAL A 11 -31.14 -65.53 -5.53
N LEU A 12 -31.20 -65.09 -6.80
CA LEU A 12 -30.22 -64.15 -7.35
C LEU A 12 -30.46 -62.77 -6.74
N ALA A 13 -29.57 -62.35 -5.84
CA ALA A 13 -29.48 -60.96 -5.42
C ALA A 13 -28.87 -60.13 -6.55
N PHE A 14 -29.70 -59.32 -7.23
CA PHE A 14 -29.21 -58.25 -8.10
C PHE A 14 -28.64 -57.14 -7.23
N THR A 15 -27.31 -57.08 -7.13
CA THR A 15 -26.61 -55.89 -6.63
C THR A 15 -26.71 -54.79 -7.66
N SER A 16 -27.51 -53.76 -7.39
CA SER A 16 -27.54 -52.52 -8.15
C SER A 16 -26.20 -51.81 -8.01
N PHE A 17 -25.38 -51.84 -9.07
CA PHE A 17 -24.26 -50.92 -9.20
C PHE A 17 -24.84 -49.52 -9.37
N THR A 18 -24.78 -48.72 -8.30
CA THR A 18 -25.05 -47.28 -8.40
C THR A 18 -23.80 -46.64 -8.99
N GLU A 19 -23.85 -46.37 -10.29
CA GLU A 19 -22.84 -45.55 -10.95
C GLU A 19 -22.99 -44.14 -10.42
N ALA A 20 -22.12 -43.75 -9.49
CA ALA A 20 -22.07 -42.38 -8.98
C ALA A 20 -21.63 -41.49 -10.15
N ALA A 21 -22.60 -40.79 -10.76
CA ALA A 21 -22.31 -39.74 -11.72
C ALA A 21 -21.27 -38.78 -11.13
N PRO A 22 -20.26 -38.32 -11.90
CA PRO A 22 -19.30 -37.36 -11.41
C PRO A 22 -20.07 -36.14 -10.93
N ARG A 23 -20.12 -35.94 -9.61
CA ARG A 23 -20.60 -34.69 -9.04
C ARG A 23 -19.65 -33.63 -9.53
N ASN A 24 -20.13 -32.73 -10.38
CA ASN A 24 -19.39 -31.58 -10.87
C ASN A 24 -19.20 -30.60 -9.70
N SER A 25 -18.31 -30.95 -8.77
CA SER A 25 -17.97 -30.20 -7.57
C SER A 25 -16.98 -29.10 -7.94
N ARG A 26 -17.47 -28.09 -8.67
CA ARG A 26 -16.98 -26.69 -8.72
C ARG A 26 -17.63 -26.00 -9.92
N ARG A 27 -18.88 -25.59 -9.75
CA ARG A 27 -19.26 -24.26 -10.26
C ARG A 27 -18.72 -23.28 -9.23
N THR A 28 -17.43 -22.98 -9.30
CA THR A 28 -16.92 -21.74 -8.72
C THR A 28 -17.76 -20.66 -9.39
N GLU A 29 -18.52 -19.93 -8.58
CA GLU A 29 -19.23 -18.73 -9.03
C GLU A 29 -18.21 -17.85 -9.76
N TYR A 30 -18.37 -17.69 -11.08
CA TYR A 30 -17.47 -16.88 -11.89
C TYR A 30 -17.65 -15.43 -11.45
N GLN A 31 -16.74 -14.96 -10.59
CA GLN A 31 -16.64 -13.54 -10.29
C GLN A 31 -16.11 -12.86 -11.56
N PRO A 32 -16.80 -11.84 -12.08
CA PRO A 32 -16.29 -11.08 -13.21
C PRO A 32 -14.89 -10.58 -12.86
N SER A 33 -13.93 -10.75 -13.76
CA SER A 33 -12.59 -10.20 -13.58
C SER A 33 -12.70 -8.67 -13.42
N SER A 34 -11.94 -8.09 -12.50
CA SER A 34 -11.95 -6.63 -12.31
C SER A 34 -11.58 -5.93 -13.63
N LEU A 35 -12.05 -4.69 -13.83
CA LEU A 35 -11.72 -3.92 -15.03
C LEU A 35 -10.20 -3.84 -15.24
N THR A 36 -9.43 -3.61 -14.17
CA THR A 36 -7.96 -3.65 -14.21
C THR A 36 -7.42 -5.00 -14.71
N ALA A 37 -8.02 -6.13 -14.32
CA ALA A 37 -7.61 -7.45 -14.80
C ALA A 37 -7.95 -7.64 -16.28
N GLN A 38 -9.13 -7.20 -16.73
CA GLN A 38 -9.52 -7.22 -18.14
C GLN A 38 -8.56 -6.38 -19.00
N LEU A 39 -8.24 -5.16 -18.56
CA LEU A 39 -7.29 -4.27 -19.24
C LEU A 39 -5.89 -4.87 -19.35
N ARG A 40 -5.43 -5.60 -18.32
CA ARG A 40 -4.13 -6.29 -18.35
C ARG A 40 -4.11 -7.51 -19.25
N LEU A 41 -5.25 -8.18 -19.43
CA LEU A 41 -5.39 -9.37 -20.26
C LEU A 41 -5.74 -9.07 -21.73
N ALA A 42 -6.20 -7.86 -22.04
CA ALA A 42 -6.47 -7.43 -23.41
C ALA A 42 -5.25 -7.63 -24.32
N ASP A 43 -5.47 -8.27 -25.47
CA ASP A 43 -4.41 -8.66 -26.42
C ASP A 43 -3.84 -7.43 -27.14
N THR A 44 -4.67 -6.40 -27.33
CA THR A 44 -4.29 -5.17 -28.01
C THR A 44 -4.62 -3.91 -27.21
N THR A 45 -3.91 -2.82 -27.50
CA THR A 45 -4.25 -1.50 -26.96
C THR A 45 -5.66 -1.06 -27.39
N ALA A 46 -6.09 -1.39 -28.61
CA ALA A 46 -7.44 -1.05 -29.09
C ALA A 46 -8.55 -1.71 -28.25
N GLU A 47 -8.34 -2.96 -27.82
CA GLU A 47 -9.25 -3.64 -26.89
C GLU A 47 -9.28 -2.95 -25.52
N ARG A 48 -8.14 -2.44 -25.02
CA ARG A 48 -8.12 -1.66 -23.77
C ARG A 48 -8.99 -0.42 -23.84
N PHE A 49 -8.90 0.34 -24.94
CA PHE A 49 -9.74 1.52 -25.13
C PHE A 49 -11.21 1.16 -25.33
N SER A 50 -11.51 0.00 -25.92
CA SER A 50 -12.89 -0.52 -25.98
C SER A 50 -13.48 -0.84 -24.59
N LEU A 51 -12.63 -1.15 -23.60
CA LEU A 51 -13.01 -1.39 -22.20
C LEU A 51 -13.18 -0.10 -21.37
N LEU A 52 -12.77 1.05 -21.90
CA LEU A 52 -12.89 2.38 -21.28
C LEU A 52 -13.62 3.33 -22.25
N PRO A 53 -14.92 3.09 -22.52
CA PRO A 53 -15.62 3.74 -23.63
C PRO A 53 -16.03 5.20 -23.35
N ASN A 54 -15.97 5.66 -22.10
CA ASN A 54 -16.44 7.00 -21.74
C ASN A 54 -15.25 7.92 -21.47
N ASP A 55 -15.35 9.19 -21.88
CA ASP A 55 -14.32 10.20 -21.56
C ASP A 55 -14.08 10.33 -20.04
N SER A 56 -15.12 10.11 -19.23
CA SER A 56 -15.01 10.09 -17.76
C SER A 56 -14.10 8.99 -17.22
N ASP A 57 -13.88 7.91 -17.97
CA ASP A 57 -12.98 6.82 -17.59
C ASP A 57 -11.50 7.29 -17.56
N PHE A 58 -11.21 8.44 -18.19
CA PHE A 58 -9.88 9.06 -18.29
C PHE A 58 -9.71 10.29 -17.37
N VAL A 59 -10.64 10.53 -16.45
CA VAL A 59 -10.55 11.62 -15.47
C VAL A 59 -10.43 11.06 -14.05
N PHE A 60 -9.34 11.39 -13.37
CA PHE A 60 -9.21 11.15 -11.93
C PHE A 60 -9.28 12.46 -11.17
N ASP A 61 -10.43 12.75 -10.58
CA ASP A 61 -10.60 13.95 -9.76
C ASP A 61 -10.14 13.69 -8.32
N PHE A 62 -9.03 14.33 -7.93
CA PHE A 62 -8.50 14.27 -6.57
C PHE A 62 -9.36 15.04 -5.55
N ASN A 63 -10.23 15.97 -5.97
CA ASN A 63 -11.10 16.74 -5.08
C ASN A 63 -12.26 15.90 -4.54
N ASP A 64 -12.75 14.95 -5.35
CA ASP A 64 -13.92 14.13 -5.04
C ASP A 64 -13.59 12.84 -4.28
N LYS A 65 -12.30 12.52 -4.12
CA LYS A 65 -11.88 11.34 -3.36
C LYS A 65 -11.71 11.69 -1.88
N LYS A 66 -12.13 10.76 -1.03
CA LYS A 66 -11.82 10.78 0.40
C LYS A 66 -10.84 9.65 0.69
N GLN A 67 -9.86 9.93 1.53
CA GLN A 67 -9.04 8.86 2.09
C GLN A 67 -9.84 8.17 3.19
N ASP A 68 -9.92 6.85 3.15
CA ASP A 68 -10.48 6.07 4.25
C ASP A 68 -9.55 6.17 5.46
N ASN A 69 -10.10 6.61 6.60
CA ASN A 69 -9.36 6.77 7.87
C ASN A 69 -8.05 7.60 7.73
N PRO A 70 -8.14 8.88 7.33
CA PRO A 70 -6.95 9.71 7.18
C PRO A 70 -6.17 9.80 8.50
N GLY A 71 -4.85 9.92 8.39
CA GLY A 71 -4.01 10.23 9.53
C GLY A 71 -4.39 11.59 10.13
N LYS A 72 -4.12 11.81 11.41
CA LYS A 72 -4.46 13.08 12.08
C LYS A 72 -3.64 14.27 11.54
N GLY A 73 -2.53 14.01 10.84
CA GLY A 73 -1.66 15.05 10.29
C GLY A 73 -1.90 15.40 8.82
N GLY A 74 -2.93 14.84 8.16
CA GLY A 74 -3.20 15.14 6.76
C GLY A 74 -3.88 14.01 5.99
N MET A 75 -3.85 14.12 4.65
CA MET A 75 -4.40 13.13 3.73
C MET A 75 -3.49 12.90 2.52
N LEU A 76 -3.59 11.71 1.95
CA LEU A 76 -2.92 11.26 0.73
C LEU A 76 -3.91 10.46 -0.11
N ILE A 77 -4.12 10.88 -1.35
CA ILE A 77 -4.95 10.18 -2.33
C ILE A 77 -4.04 9.68 -3.44
N ALA A 78 -4.07 8.37 -3.69
CA ALA A 78 -3.29 7.71 -4.72
C ALA A 78 -4.14 7.38 -5.96
N ALA A 79 -3.70 7.84 -7.12
CA ALA A 79 -4.10 7.35 -8.43
C ALA A 79 -3.12 6.24 -8.86
N ASN A 80 -3.56 5.00 -8.73
CA ASN A 80 -2.84 3.80 -9.19
C ASN A 80 -3.78 2.95 -10.03
N ARG A 81 -3.29 1.89 -10.68
CA ARG A 81 -4.13 1.05 -11.56
C ARG A 81 -5.35 0.40 -10.91
N LYS A 82 -5.41 0.33 -9.57
CA LYS A 82 -6.58 -0.16 -8.83
C LYS A 82 -7.64 0.92 -8.67
N THR A 83 -7.23 2.15 -8.34
CA THR A 83 -8.14 3.29 -8.11
C THR A 83 -8.49 4.05 -9.39
N PHE A 84 -7.63 3.95 -10.40
CA PHE A 84 -7.78 4.59 -11.71
C PHE A 84 -7.35 3.61 -12.83
N PRO A 85 -8.27 2.75 -13.32
CA PRO A 85 -7.96 1.71 -14.29
C PRO A 85 -7.36 2.22 -15.62
N ALA A 86 -7.64 3.46 -16.02
CA ALA A 86 -7.02 4.07 -17.21
C ALA A 86 -5.49 4.22 -17.12
N LEU A 87 -4.89 4.04 -15.95
CA LEU A 87 -3.42 3.98 -15.83
C LEU A 87 -2.82 2.67 -16.37
N VAL A 88 -3.61 1.62 -16.60
CA VAL A 88 -3.09 0.31 -17.05
C VAL A 88 -2.29 0.44 -18.35
N GLY A 89 -0.99 0.19 -18.25
CA GLY A 89 -0.05 0.24 -19.37
C GLY A 89 0.65 1.59 -19.56
N THR A 90 0.35 2.60 -18.74
CA THR A 90 1.05 3.90 -18.78
C THR A 90 2.42 3.85 -18.11
N GLY A 91 2.65 2.86 -17.24
CA GLY A 91 3.86 2.79 -16.41
C GLY A 91 3.99 3.96 -15.43
N SER A 92 2.90 4.67 -15.13
CA SER A 92 2.93 5.88 -14.32
C SER A 92 1.82 5.87 -13.27
N GLY A 93 2.12 6.48 -12.13
CA GLY A 93 1.16 6.70 -11.04
C GLY A 93 1.28 8.12 -10.50
N MET A 94 0.30 8.53 -9.69
CA MET A 94 0.32 9.85 -9.07
C MET A 94 -0.31 9.80 -7.68
N ALA A 95 0.12 10.68 -6.79
CA ALA A 95 -0.58 10.97 -5.56
C ALA A 95 -0.69 12.48 -5.33
N PHE A 96 -1.80 12.88 -4.72
CA PHE A 96 -1.97 14.20 -4.14
C PHE A 96 -1.90 14.09 -2.63
N GLY A 97 -1.04 14.90 -2.01
CA GLY A 97 -0.89 14.96 -0.56
C GLY A 97 -1.25 16.34 -0.03
N LYS A 98 -2.00 16.35 1.07
CA LYS A 98 -2.20 17.54 1.92
C LYS A 98 -1.68 17.21 3.32
N VAL A 99 -0.64 17.92 3.76
CA VAL A 99 -0.06 17.79 5.09
C VAL A 99 -0.57 18.95 5.93
N ASP A 100 -1.41 18.64 6.92
CA ASP A 100 -1.98 19.62 7.84
C ASP A 100 -0.89 20.22 8.75
N PRO A 101 -1.18 21.30 9.50
CA PRO A 101 -0.21 21.95 10.36
C PRO A 101 0.52 20.97 11.28
N CYS A 102 1.85 21.04 11.31
CA CYS A 102 2.70 20.11 12.06
C CYS A 102 2.51 18.62 11.73
N GLY A 103 1.87 18.31 10.60
CA GLY A 103 1.72 16.97 10.09
C GLY A 103 3.02 16.43 9.52
N MET A 104 3.19 15.12 9.60
CA MET A 104 4.31 14.39 9.02
C MET A 104 3.79 13.17 8.28
N ASN A 105 4.02 13.10 6.97
CA ASN A 105 3.89 11.84 6.25
C ASN A 105 5.01 10.91 6.75
N THR A 106 4.62 9.84 7.44
CA THR A 106 5.52 9.02 8.24
C THR A 106 6.61 8.38 7.40
N LEU A 107 7.69 7.90 8.03
CA LEU A 107 8.78 7.24 7.31
C LEU A 107 8.26 6.10 6.45
N HIS A 108 8.44 6.21 5.14
CA HIS A 108 7.96 5.24 4.17
C HIS A 108 8.94 5.03 3.02
N VAL A 109 8.63 4.03 2.20
CA VAL A 109 9.39 3.65 1.02
C VAL A 109 8.44 3.26 -0.13
N HIS A 110 8.87 3.52 -1.37
CA HIS A 110 8.21 3.05 -2.57
C HIS A 110 9.02 1.89 -3.18
N PRO A 111 8.62 0.62 -2.98
CA PRO A 111 9.43 -0.54 -3.39
C PRO A 111 9.50 -0.73 -4.91
N ARG A 112 8.54 -0.16 -5.65
CA ARG A 112 8.39 -0.39 -7.11
C ARG A 112 8.40 0.89 -7.93
N SER A 113 8.82 2.02 -7.37
CA SER A 113 8.92 3.27 -8.12
C SER A 113 9.86 4.27 -7.45
N ALA A 114 10.55 5.06 -8.27
CA ALA A 114 11.01 6.38 -7.84
C ALA A 114 9.81 7.34 -7.72
N GLU A 115 9.94 8.37 -6.90
CA GLU A 115 8.98 9.44 -6.74
C GLU A 115 9.61 10.78 -7.14
N LEU A 116 8.88 11.58 -7.90
CA LEU A 116 9.18 13.00 -8.05
C LEU A 116 8.08 13.79 -7.34
N GLN A 117 8.47 14.55 -6.32
CA GLN A 117 7.53 15.29 -5.51
C GLN A 117 7.72 16.79 -5.70
N ILE A 118 6.65 17.50 -6.07
CA ILE A 118 6.60 18.96 -6.13
C ILE A 118 5.63 19.52 -5.09
N VAL A 119 6.07 20.53 -4.32
CA VAL A 119 5.18 21.28 -3.43
C VAL A 119 4.35 22.23 -4.28
N THR A 120 3.03 22.19 -4.14
CA THR A 120 2.09 23.06 -4.87
C THR A 120 1.63 24.25 -4.04
N SER A 121 1.60 24.11 -2.70
CA SER A 121 1.30 25.20 -1.78
C SER A 121 1.94 24.96 -0.41
N GLY A 122 2.25 26.03 0.31
CA GLY A 122 2.87 25.98 1.64
C GLY A 122 4.36 25.63 1.58
N ARG A 123 4.83 24.95 2.64
CA ARG A 123 6.23 24.58 2.86
C ARG A 123 6.32 23.17 3.42
N LEU A 124 7.25 22.38 2.92
CA LEU A 124 7.59 21.06 3.45
C LEU A 124 9.09 20.95 3.65
N ILE A 125 9.48 20.38 4.79
CA ILE A 125 10.81 19.83 4.99
C ILE A 125 10.74 18.36 4.59
N THR A 126 11.69 17.89 3.78
CA THR A 126 11.81 16.47 3.48
C THR A 126 13.14 15.94 3.96
N GLU A 127 13.16 14.65 4.31
CA GLU A 127 14.37 13.91 4.57
C GLU A 127 14.34 12.59 3.80
N MET A 128 15.46 12.23 3.20
CA MET A 128 15.65 10.97 2.50
C MET A 128 16.97 10.33 2.93
N VAL A 129 16.92 9.03 3.12
CA VAL A 129 18.07 8.16 3.37
C VAL A 129 18.19 7.17 2.22
N PRO A 130 19.22 7.33 1.36
CA PRO A 130 19.53 6.37 0.31
C PRO A 130 20.08 5.05 0.86
N GLU A 131 20.55 4.19 -0.05
CA GLU A 131 21.13 2.89 0.28
C GLU A 131 22.49 2.96 1.01
N ASN A 132 22.99 1.79 1.42
CA ASN A 132 24.28 1.66 2.08
C ASN A 132 25.43 2.22 1.22
N GLY A 133 26.43 2.81 1.87
CA GLY A 133 27.59 3.41 1.19
C GLY A 133 27.40 4.86 0.75
N VAL A 134 26.19 5.41 0.83
CA VAL A 134 25.97 6.86 0.65
C VAL A 134 26.30 7.58 1.95
N LEU A 135 27.49 8.17 2.00
CA LEU A 135 28.05 8.83 3.19
C LEU A 135 28.14 10.35 3.03
N ASP A 136 28.14 11.05 4.16
CA ASP A 136 28.45 12.47 4.24
C ASP A 136 29.97 12.72 4.30
N LYS A 137 30.36 13.99 4.44
CA LYS A 137 31.77 14.40 4.50
C LYS A 137 32.53 13.83 5.70
N ASP A 138 31.83 13.41 6.75
CA ASP A 138 32.39 12.88 7.99
C ASP A 138 32.33 11.34 8.01
N GLY A 139 31.97 10.71 6.89
CA GLY A 139 31.88 9.25 6.76
C GLY A 139 30.66 8.62 7.43
N LYS A 140 29.67 9.42 7.84
CA LYS A 140 28.40 8.92 8.41
C LYS A 140 27.36 8.73 7.32
N ARG A 141 26.32 7.93 7.59
CA ARG A 141 25.19 7.76 6.66
C ARG A 141 24.60 9.13 6.30
N ARG A 142 24.57 9.45 5.01
CA ARG A 142 24.07 10.73 4.52
C ARG A 142 22.55 10.80 4.66
N VAL A 143 22.08 11.86 5.29
CA VAL A 143 20.67 12.28 5.23
C VAL A 143 20.58 13.43 4.24
N ILE A 144 19.75 13.28 3.20
CA ILE A 144 19.46 14.35 2.25
C ILE A 144 18.23 15.08 2.78
N ARG A 145 18.44 16.27 3.32
CA ARG A 145 17.39 17.13 3.85
C ARG A 145 17.13 18.29 2.90
N THR A 146 15.86 18.55 2.58
CA THR A 146 15.46 19.68 1.72
C THR A 146 14.41 20.54 2.40
N ASP A 147 14.38 21.83 2.03
CA ASP A 147 13.39 22.81 2.46
C ASP A 147 12.68 23.33 1.20
N LEU A 148 11.44 22.89 1.00
CA LEU A 148 10.71 23.06 -0.25
C LEU A 148 9.52 23.97 -0.03
N THR A 149 9.43 25.03 -0.84
CA THR A 149 8.22 25.87 -0.97
C THR A 149 7.53 25.59 -2.30
N ALA A 150 6.39 26.24 -2.55
CA ALA A 150 5.64 26.09 -3.79
C ALA A 150 6.54 26.16 -5.06
N ASN A 151 6.28 25.24 -5.99
CA ASN A 151 6.99 25.00 -7.24
C ASN A 151 8.44 24.48 -7.10
N MET A 152 8.85 24.02 -5.92
CA MET A 152 10.10 23.29 -5.75
C MET A 152 9.85 21.77 -5.75
N MET A 153 10.74 21.03 -6.42
CA MET A 153 10.66 19.57 -6.55
C MET A 153 11.90 18.90 -5.95
N THR A 154 11.69 17.72 -5.34
CA THR A 154 12.76 16.80 -4.94
C THR A 154 12.49 15.40 -5.50
N PRO A 155 13.52 14.64 -5.89
CA PRO A 155 13.38 13.21 -6.14
C PRO A 155 13.45 12.41 -4.83
N PHE A 156 12.69 11.31 -4.77
CA PHE A 156 12.96 10.18 -3.89
C PHE A 156 13.25 8.95 -4.76
N TYR A 157 14.41 8.33 -4.57
CA TYR A 157 14.80 7.18 -5.37
C TYR A 157 13.98 5.94 -5.00
N GLN A 158 13.77 5.03 -5.95
CA GLN A 158 13.10 3.76 -5.67
C GLN A 158 13.80 3.03 -4.52
N GLY A 159 13.04 2.59 -3.52
CA GLY A 159 13.59 1.91 -2.35
C GLY A 159 14.27 2.82 -1.31
N SER A 160 14.37 4.14 -1.54
CA SER A 160 14.90 5.07 -0.53
C SER A 160 13.85 5.38 0.54
N VAL A 161 14.26 5.34 1.80
CA VAL A 161 13.41 5.69 2.93
C VAL A 161 13.32 7.20 3.02
N HIS A 162 12.11 7.74 3.14
CA HIS A 162 11.91 9.19 3.19
C HIS A 162 10.66 9.61 3.97
N THR A 163 10.56 10.91 4.24
CA THR A 163 9.45 11.54 4.96
C THR A 163 9.27 12.99 4.49
N GLN A 164 8.07 13.51 4.71
CA GLN A 164 7.74 14.92 4.53
C GLN A 164 7.08 15.45 5.80
N PHE A 165 7.53 16.62 6.26
CA PHE A 165 7.05 17.30 7.44
C PHE A 165 6.63 18.73 7.12
N ASN A 166 5.47 19.14 7.61
CA ASN A 166 5.02 20.53 7.54
C ASN A 166 5.43 21.29 8.81
N PRO A 167 6.42 22.21 8.75
CA PRO A 167 6.87 22.98 9.91
C PRO A 167 5.99 24.20 10.22
N GLU A 168 4.91 24.40 9.45
CA GLU A 168 4.07 25.59 9.54
C GLU A 168 2.72 25.33 10.17
N CYS A 169 2.08 26.44 10.59
CA CYS A 169 0.76 26.42 11.21
C CYS A 169 -0.39 26.43 10.19
N GLN A 170 -0.06 26.35 8.89
CA GLN A 170 -1.00 26.28 7.77
C GLN A 170 -0.76 24.99 6.98
N PRO A 171 -1.78 24.39 6.36
CA PRO A 171 -1.60 23.21 5.52
C PRO A 171 -0.64 23.44 4.35
N ALA A 172 0.08 22.40 3.96
CA ALA A 172 0.87 22.34 2.74
C ALA A 172 0.31 21.27 1.80
N THR A 173 0.45 21.47 0.49
CA THR A 173 0.03 20.50 -0.53
C THR A 173 1.17 20.15 -1.46
N PHE A 174 1.19 18.91 -1.92
CA PHE A 174 2.17 18.42 -2.88
C PHE A 174 1.53 17.44 -3.88
N ILE A 175 2.20 17.29 -5.02
CA ILE A 175 1.92 16.24 -6.00
C ILE A 175 3.17 15.35 -6.08
N ALA A 176 2.95 14.04 -6.00
CA ALA A 176 3.96 13.02 -6.20
C ALA A 176 3.65 12.25 -7.48
N THR A 177 4.64 12.09 -8.37
CA THR A 177 4.52 11.26 -9.56
C THR A 177 5.46 10.07 -9.47
N PHE A 178 5.01 8.94 -10.01
CA PHE A 178 5.68 7.65 -9.88
C PHE A 178 5.91 7.04 -11.27
N ALA A 179 7.09 6.47 -11.50
CA ALA A 179 7.42 5.66 -12.67
C ALA A 179 6.85 4.22 -12.60
N SER A 180 5.70 4.06 -11.92
CA SER A 180 4.94 2.81 -11.88
C SER A 180 3.48 3.11 -11.52
N GLU A 181 2.56 2.48 -12.23
CA GLU A 181 1.13 2.44 -11.94
C GLU A 181 0.80 1.63 -10.66
N ASP A 182 1.79 0.93 -10.10
CA ASP A 182 1.75 0.14 -8.86
C ASP A 182 3.04 0.38 -8.08
N PHE A 183 3.23 1.63 -7.64
CA PHE A 183 4.43 2.08 -6.94
C PHE A 183 4.62 1.45 -5.55
N GLY A 184 3.51 1.10 -4.89
CA GLY A 184 3.48 0.54 -3.53
C GLY A 184 3.94 1.53 -2.47
N THR A 185 3.54 1.33 -1.21
CA THR A 185 4.05 2.14 -0.08
C THR A 185 4.28 1.20 1.09
N GLY A 186 5.52 1.14 1.57
CA GLY A 186 5.90 0.45 2.79
C GLY A 186 6.06 1.46 3.92
N GLN A 187 5.42 1.22 5.08
CA GLN A 187 5.53 2.10 6.25
C GLN A 187 6.61 1.52 7.17
N ILE A 188 7.77 2.18 7.24
CA ILE A 188 8.98 1.57 7.81
C ILE A 188 8.80 1.19 9.28
N ALA A 189 8.15 2.04 10.07
CA ALA A 189 7.91 1.75 11.48
C ALA A 189 6.95 0.56 11.68
N ASP A 190 5.87 0.50 10.89
CA ASP A 190 4.89 -0.60 10.90
C ASP A 190 5.52 -1.93 10.47
N GLU A 191 6.29 -1.90 9.38
CA GLU A 191 7.02 -3.07 8.87
C GLU A 191 8.04 -3.60 9.88
N LEU A 192 8.75 -2.71 10.58
CA LEU A 192 9.73 -3.09 11.61
C LEU A 192 9.06 -3.84 12.77
N VAL A 193 7.95 -3.33 13.30
CA VAL A 193 7.29 -3.92 14.48
C VAL A 193 6.42 -5.13 14.19
N ALA A 194 6.13 -5.38 12.90
CA ALA A 194 5.42 -6.57 12.45
C ALA A 194 6.29 -7.84 12.46
N LEU A 195 7.61 -7.69 12.58
CA LEU A 195 8.55 -8.81 12.75
C LEU A 195 8.43 -9.42 14.15
N SER A 196 8.95 -10.64 14.31
CA SER A 196 8.97 -11.28 15.62
C SER A 196 9.87 -10.53 16.60
N ASP A 197 9.51 -10.59 17.88
CA ASP A 197 10.24 -9.90 18.95
C ASP A 197 11.73 -10.30 18.97
N ASP A 198 12.04 -11.58 18.74
CA ASP A 198 13.43 -12.07 18.66
C ASP A 198 14.23 -11.42 17.51
N VAL A 199 13.59 -11.21 16.35
CA VAL A 199 14.21 -10.55 15.20
C VAL A 199 14.42 -9.07 15.49
N ILE A 200 13.44 -8.40 16.11
CA ILE A 200 13.55 -7.00 16.51
C ILE A 200 14.65 -6.83 17.56
N ALA A 201 14.64 -7.63 18.62
CA ALA A 201 15.65 -7.61 19.66
C ALA A 201 17.05 -7.85 19.08
N ALA A 202 17.21 -8.83 18.19
CA ALA A 202 18.48 -9.07 17.49
C ALA A 202 18.91 -7.88 16.62
N THR A 203 17.97 -7.24 15.91
CA THR A 203 18.24 -6.05 15.08
C THR A 203 18.78 -4.89 15.90
N PHE A 204 18.31 -4.74 17.13
CA PHE A 204 18.82 -3.74 18.09
C PHE A 204 19.90 -4.29 19.04
N GLY A 205 20.62 -5.34 18.64
CA GLY A 205 21.78 -5.86 19.38
C GLY A 205 21.42 -6.42 20.76
N GLN A 206 20.25 -7.03 20.89
CA GLN A 206 19.70 -7.56 22.15
C GLN A 206 19.59 -6.51 23.28
N SER A 207 19.54 -5.23 22.90
CA SER A 207 19.56 -4.10 23.85
C SER A 207 18.16 -3.54 24.15
N ILE A 208 17.11 -4.09 23.53
CA ILE A 208 15.72 -3.68 23.74
C ILE A 208 14.95 -4.86 24.33
N ALA A 209 14.29 -4.65 25.47
CA ALA A 209 13.47 -5.67 26.10
C ALA A 209 12.13 -5.84 25.37
N GLY A 210 11.52 -7.03 25.45
CA GLY A 210 10.22 -7.30 24.82
C GLY A 210 9.12 -6.32 25.24
N GLU A 211 9.13 -5.87 26.50
CA GLU A 211 8.19 -4.84 26.97
C GLU A 211 8.35 -3.48 26.28
N ASP A 212 9.56 -3.12 25.85
CA ASP A 212 9.81 -1.89 25.12
C ASP A 212 9.41 -2.03 23.65
N ILE A 213 9.51 -3.23 23.08
CA ILE A 213 9.00 -3.54 21.73
C ILE A 213 7.47 -3.33 21.71
N GLU A 214 6.74 -3.83 22.71
CA GLU A 214 5.28 -3.63 22.78
C GLU A 214 4.91 -2.15 22.98
N LYS A 215 5.65 -1.39 23.78
CA LYS A 215 5.46 0.06 23.92
C LYS A 215 5.60 0.77 22.57
N VAL A 216 6.62 0.43 21.78
CA VAL A 216 6.84 1.01 20.44
C VAL A 216 5.72 0.59 19.48
N ARG A 217 5.31 -0.68 19.48
CA ARG A 217 4.23 -1.20 18.63
C ARG A 217 2.92 -0.46 18.86
N ALA A 218 2.58 -0.18 20.12
CA ALA A 218 1.38 0.58 20.49
C ALA A 218 1.46 2.08 20.13
N ALA A 219 2.67 2.62 19.94
CA ALA A 219 2.91 4.04 19.68
C ALA A 219 2.93 4.43 18.19
N ILE A 220 2.89 3.45 17.27
CA ILE A 220 3.02 3.73 15.83
C ILE A 220 1.75 4.45 15.31
N PRO A 221 1.90 5.67 14.78
CA PRO A 221 0.78 6.40 14.20
C PRO A 221 0.40 5.84 12.82
N LYS A 222 -0.81 6.19 12.36
CA LYS A 222 -1.20 6.01 10.96
C LYS A 222 -0.32 6.87 10.03
N SER A 223 -0.35 6.56 8.72
CA SER A 223 0.57 7.06 7.68
C SER A 223 0.83 8.58 7.61
N ILE A 224 -0.02 9.41 8.21
CA ILE A 224 0.31 10.82 8.45
C ILE A 224 0.12 11.12 9.95
N ALA A 225 1.25 11.19 10.64
CA ALA A 225 1.34 11.46 12.06
C ALA A 225 1.23 12.97 12.35
N LEU A 226 0.82 13.29 13.57
CA LEU A 226 0.87 14.65 14.09
C LEU A 226 2.13 14.82 14.94
N GLY A 227 2.97 15.78 14.59
CA GLY A 227 3.90 16.41 15.52
C GLY A 227 5.39 16.17 15.30
N VAL A 228 6.11 17.29 15.18
CA VAL A 228 7.40 17.52 15.85
C VAL A 228 7.08 18.46 17.02
N ASP A 229 7.49 18.11 18.23
CA ASP A 229 7.05 18.78 19.49
C ASP A 229 7.16 20.31 19.44
N GLU A 230 8.26 20.80 18.89
CA GLU A 230 8.51 22.23 18.73
C GLU A 230 7.46 22.92 17.84
N CYS A 231 7.02 22.27 16.76
CA CYS A 231 5.98 22.81 15.88
C CYS A 231 4.63 22.85 16.59
N LEU A 232 4.28 21.80 17.35
CA LEU A 232 3.02 21.76 18.08
C LEU A 232 2.92 22.92 19.08
N VAL A 233 4.01 23.20 19.78
CA VAL A 233 4.11 24.36 20.69
C VAL A 233 3.98 25.66 19.90
N LYS A 234 4.75 25.84 18.83
CA LYS A 234 4.71 27.04 17.96
C LYS A 234 3.28 27.33 17.46
N CYS A 235 2.54 26.30 17.08
CA CYS A 235 1.21 26.41 16.48
C CYS A 235 0.05 26.30 17.47
N GLY A 236 0.32 26.17 18.78
CA GLY A 236 -0.73 26.04 19.80
C GLY A 236 -1.56 24.76 19.69
N LEU A 237 -1.00 23.69 19.14
CA LEU A 237 -1.67 22.41 18.93
C LEU A 237 -1.38 21.45 20.09
N LYS A 238 -2.41 20.71 20.54
CA LYS A 238 -2.26 19.70 21.60
C LYS A 238 -1.75 18.38 21.02
N LYS A 239 -0.81 17.73 21.71
CA LYS A 239 -0.50 16.32 21.52
C LYS A 239 -1.72 15.49 21.92
N ASN A 240 -2.35 14.84 20.95
CA ASN A 240 -3.43 13.90 21.21
C ASN A 240 -2.84 12.49 21.12
N TYR A 241 -2.36 11.97 22.26
CA TYR A 241 -2.05 10.55 22.44
C TYR A 241 -3.25 9.69 22.05
#